data_AF-A0A955FJP6-F1
#
_entry.id   AF-A0A955FJP6-F1
#
_cell.length_a   1.000
_cell.length_b   1.000
_cell.length_c   1.000
_cell.angle_alpha   90.00
_cell.angle_beta   90.00
_cell.angle_gamma   90.00
#
_symmetry.space_group_name_H-M   'P 1'
#
loop_
_entity.id
_entity.type
_entity.pdbx_description
1 polymer ?
#
loop_
_entity_poly.entity_id
_entity_poly.type
_entity_poly.pdbx_seq_one_letter_code
_entity_poly.pdbx_strand_id
1 'polypeptide(L)' 'MRVIAGEFKSRILKDPTGNRTHPMAEKVRGALFNSLGDITGLDVLDAFAGTGAVGIEALSRGAKRVWSVELDNDAF' A
#
# COMPACT_ATOMS: atom_id res chain seq x y z
N MET A 1 2.53 -8.21 -7.11
CA MET A 1 2.75 -7.90 -5.67
C MET A 1 1.75 -8.64 -4.76
N ARG A 2 1.93 -8.73 -3.42
CA ARG A 2 0.86 -9.17 -2.49
C ARG A 2 0.72 -8.29 -1.22
N VAL A 3 -0.42 -8.44 -0.53
CA VAL A 3 -0.70 -7.86 0.80
C VAL A 3 -0.05 -8.71 1.90
N ILE A 4 0.64 -8.08 2.84
CA ILE A 4 1.54 -8.73 3.80
C ILE A 4 0.81 -9.12 5.09
N ALA A 5 -0.04 -8.24 5.62
CA ALA A 5 -0.76 -8.47 6.88
C ALA A 5 -2.16 -7.82 6.88
N GLY A 6 -2.92 -8.06 7.95
CA GLY A 6 -4.26 -7.53 8.14
C GLY A 6 -5.36 -8.38 7.49
N GLU A 7 -6.53 -7.77 7.29
CA GLU A 7 -7.75 -8.44 6.79
C GLU A 7 -7.57 -9.03 5.38
N PHE A 8 -6.82 -8.34 4.52
CA PHE A 8 -6.61 -8.75 3.12
C PHE A 8 -5.30 -9.51 2.92
N LYS A 9 -4.70 -10.04 3.99
CA LYS A 9 -3.42 -10.78 3.96
C LYS A 9 -3.41 -11.85 2.87
N SER A 10 -2.27 -11.96 2.18
CA SER A 10 -2.01 -12.93 1.10
C SER A 10 -2.81 -12.70 -0.19
N ARG A 11 -3.63 -11.65 -0.30
CA ARG A 11 -4.24 -11.29 -1.59
C ARG A 11 -3.16 -10.77 -2.54
N ILE A 12 -3.22 -11.27 -3.78
CA ILE A 12 -2.34 -10.84 -4.86
C ILE A 12 -2.87 -9.52 -5.42
N LEU A 13 -1.99 -8.54 -5.51
CA LEU A 13 -2.25 -7.27 -6.17
C LEU A 13 -1.76 -7.39 -7.61
N LYS A 14 -2.63 -7.01 -8.54
CA LYS A 14 -2.28 -6.91 -9.96
C LYS A 14 -1.17 -5.88 -10.08
N ASP A 15 -0.07 -6.26 -10.72
CA ASP A 15 1.00 -5.31 -11.00
C ASP A 15 0.54 -4.37 -12.12
N PRO A 16 0.74 -3.04 -11.97
CA PRO A 16 0.35 -2.10 -12.99
C PRO A 16 1.13 -2.35 -14.30
N THR A 17 0.48 -2.06 -15.42
CA THR A 17 1.04 -2.31 -16.75
C THR A 17 2.04 -1.22 -17.13
N GLY A 18 3.21 -1.21 -16.49
CA GLY A 18 4.24 -0.22 -16.79
C GLY A 18 5.56 -0.50 -16.07
N ASN A 19 6.68 -0.44 -16.81
CA ASN A 19 8.04 -0.63 -16.28
C ASN A 19 8.55 0.57 -15.45
N ARG A 20 7.74 1.62 -15.25
CA ARG A 20 8.17 2.87 -14.59
C ARG A 20 8.02 2.83 -13.07
N THR A 21 7.04 2.10 -12.55
CA THR A 21 6.79 2.02 -11.10
C THR A 21 7.51 0.83 -10.51
N HIS A 22 8.59 1.09 -9.75
CA HIS A 22 9.26 0.05 -8.99
C HIS A 22 8.51 -0.20 -7.67
N PRO A 23 7.87 -1.37 -7.49
CA PRO A 23 7.11 -1.65 -6.28
C PRO A 23 8.00 -1.64 -5.03
N MET A 24 7.52 -1.05 -3.93
CA MET A 24 8.23 -1.13 -2.65
C MET A 24 8.31 -2.60 -2.21
N ALA A 25 9.54 -3.06 -1.93
CA ALA A 25 9.80 -4.43 -1.49
C ALA A 25 9.00 -4.78 -0.23
N GLU A 26 8.49 -6.03 -0.16
CA GLU A 26 7.63 -6.47 0.95
C GLU A 26 8.28 -6.25 2.32
N LYS A 27 9.59 -6.52 2.43
CA LYS A 27 10.35 -6.32 3.67
C LYS A 27 10.36 -4.85 4.12
N VAL A 28 10.51 -3.90 3.17
CA VAL A 28 10.54 -2.46 3.46
C VAL A 28 9.17 -1.98 3.89
N ARG A 29 8.11 -2.42 3.18
CA ARG A 29 6.72 -2.10 3.53
C ARG A 29 6.35 -2.66 4.90
N GLY A 30 6.74 -3.90 5.19
CA GLY A 30 6.55 -4.51 6.51
C GLY A 30 7.25 -3.73 7.63
N ALA A 31 8.50 -3.31 7.41
CA ALA A 31 9.24 -2.49 8.37
C ALA A 31 8.59 -1.12 8.61
N LEU A 32 8.06 -0.48 7.55
CA LEU A 32 7.31 0.77 7.65
C LEU A 32 6.13 0.63 8.61
N PHE A 33 5.23 -0.34 8.39
CA PHE A 33 4.07 -0.52 9.27
C PHE A 33 4.44 -1.01 10.67
N ASN A 34 5.53 -1.77 10.82
CA ASN A 34 6.03 -2.12 12.15
C ASN A 34 6.51 -0.89 12.92
N SER A 35 7.08 0.11 12.23
CA SER A 35 7.48 1.39 12.85
C SER A 35 6.30 2.29 13.17
N LEU A 36 5.23 2.26 12.36
CA LEU A 36 4.02 3.06 12.60
C LEU A 36 3.17 2.53 13.77
N GLY A 37 3.22 1.22 14.03
CA GLY A 37 2.42 0.60 15.08
C GLY A 37 0.97 0.38 14.66
N ASP A 38 0.05 0.46 15.62
CA ASP A 38 -1.38 0.30 15.36
C ASP A 38 -1.94 1.55 14.67
N ILE A 39 -2.54 1.34 13.50
CA ILE A 39 -3.15 2.38 12.66
C ILE A 39 -4.67 2.20 12.53
N THR A 40 -5.25 1.33 13.35
CA THR A 40 -6.68 1.03 13.32
C THR A 40 -7.52 2.30 13.52
N GLY A 41 -8.45 2.56 12.60
CA GLY A 41 -9.35 3.71 12.67
C GLY A 41 -8.75 5.04 12.21
N LEU A 42 -7.46 5.10 11.86
CA LEU A 42 -6.81 6.31 11.38
C LEU A 42 -7.11 6.57 9.91
N ASP A 43 -7.00 7.83 9.51
CA ASP A 43 -6.95 8.21 8.10
C ASP A 43 -5.49 8.31 7.63
N VAL A 44 -5.19 7.77 6.45
CA VAL A 44 -3.83 7.72 5.88
C VAL A 44 -3.79 8.43 4.52
N LEU A 45 -2.73 9.18 4.27
CA LEU A 45 -2.42 9.75 2.96
C LEU A 45 -1.19 9.05 2.38
N ASP A 46 -1.36 8.45 1.21
CA ASP A 46 -0.29 7.94 0.36
C ASP A 46 -0.06 8.93 -0.79
N ALA A 47 0.86 9.88 -0.59
CA ALA A 47 1.05 11.04 -1.47
C ALA A 47 1.73 10.70 -2.81
N PHE A 48 2.34 9.52 -2.91
CA PHE A 48 3.02 9.01 -4.11
C PHE A 48 2.72 7.51 -4.21
N ALA A 49 1.46 7.21 -4.48
CA ALA A 49 0.92 5.87 -4.27
C ALA A 49 1.56 4.82 -5.19
N GLY A 50 2.07 5.21 -6.36
CA GLY A 50 2.61 4.32 -7.37
C GLY A 50 1.63 3.19 -7.63
N THR A 51 2.07 1.96 -7.33
CA THR A 51 1.24 0.75 -7.49
C THR A 51 0.10 0.60 -6.45
N GLY A 52 -0.13 1.59 -5.58
CA GLY A 52 -1.13 1.57 -4.50
C GLY A 52 -0.80 0.61 -3.34
N ALA A 53 0.40 0.04 -3.32
CA ALA A 53 0.82 -1.01 -2.39
C ALA A 53 0.68 -0.64 -0.92
N VAL A 54 1.12 0.57 -0.58
CA VAL A 54 1.19 1.07 0.79
C VAL A 54 -0.22 1.41 1.27
N GLY A 55 -0.98 2.14 0.45
CA GLY A 55 -2.39 2.42 0.74
C GLY A 55 -3.24 1.17 0.96
N ILE A 56 -3.12 0.15 0.10
CA ILE A 56 -3.88 -1.11 0.26
C ILE A 56 -3.44 -1.86 1.53
N GLU A 57 -2.15 -1.87 1.84
CA GLU A 57 -1.64 -2.47 3.07
C GLU A 57 -2.15 -1.72 4.32
N ALA A 58 -2.29 -0.39 4.25
CA ALA A 58 -2.85 0.41 5.33
C ALA A 58 -4.34 0.06 5.58
N LEU A 59 -5.14 -0.05 4.52
CA LEU A 59 -6.54 -0.50 4.63
C LEU A 59 -6.62 -1.91 5.23
N SER A 60 -5.79 -2.83 4.75
CA SER A 60 -5.74 -4.20 5.26
C SER A 60 -5.46 -4.22 6.77
N ARG A 61 -4.61 -3.31 7.26
CA ARG A 61 -4.23 -3.19 8.68
C ARG A 61 -5.21 -2.39 9.54
N GLY A 62 -6.36 -2.01 9.01
CA GLY A 62 -7.43 -1.38 9.78
C GLY A 62 -7.51 0.14 9.66
N ALA A 63 -6.77 0.78 8.75
CA ALA A 63 -6.98 2.19 8.44
C ALA A 63 -8.44 2.43 8.03
N LYS A 64 -9.05 3.48 8.55
CA LYS A 64 -10.45 3.84 8.28
C LYS A 64 -10.64 4.32 6.85
N ARG A 65 -9.72 5.16 6.38
CA ARG A 65 -9.70 5.72 5.02
C ARG A 65 -8.28 5.89 4.55
N VAL A 66 -8.09 5.74 3.24
CA VAL A 66 -6.82 6.03 2.57
C VAL A 66 -7.09 6.97 1.42
N TRP A 67 -6.39 8.10 1.40
CA TRP A 67 -6.27 8.95 0.22
C TRP A 67 -4.98 8.61 -0.49
N SER A 68 -5.07 8.36 -1.79
CA SER A 68 -3.92 8.06 -2.63
C SER A 68 -3.81 9.11 -3.73
N VAL A 69 -2.62 9.66 -3.89
CA VAL A 69 -2.28 10.62 -4.94
C VAL A 69 -1.19 9.97 -5.79
N GLU A 70 -1.41 9.96 -7.10
CA GLU A 70 -0.44 9.49 -8.07
C GLU A 70 -0.50 10.38 -9.32
N LEU A 71 0.67 10.64 -9.91
CA LEU A 71 0.83 11.47 -11.09
C LEU A 71 0.78 10.62 -12.37
N ASP A 72 1.35 9.42 -12.33
CA ASP A 72 1.41 8.51 -13.47
C ASP A 72 0.08 7.76 -13.64
N ASN A 73 -0.62 8.02 -14.75
CA ASN A 73 -1.91 7.39 -15.03
C ASN A 73 -1.79 5.89 -15.34
N ASP A 74 -0.60 5.40 -15.70
CA ASP A 74 -0.34 3.99 -16.00
C ASP A 74 0.10 3.20 -14.75
N ALA A 75 0.16 3.84 -13.58
CA ALA A 75 0.60 3.23 -12.32
C ALA A 75 -0.45 2.35 -11.63
N PHE A 76 -1.67 2.25 -12.18
CA PHE A 76 -2.77 1.44 -11.64
C PHE A 76 -3.42 0.52 -12.68
#